data_AF-A0A183D203-F1
#
_entry.id   AF-A0A183D203-F1
#
_cell.length_a   1.000
_cell.length_b   1.000
_cell.length_c   1.000
_cell.angle_alpha   90.00
_cell.angle_beta   90.00
_cell.angle_gamma   90.00
#
_symmetry.space_group_name_H-M   'P 1'
#
loop_
_entity.id
_entity.type
_entity.pdbx_description
1 polymer ?
#
loop_
_entity_poly.entity_id
_entity_poly.type
_entity_poly.pdbx_seq_one_letter_code
_entity_poly.pdbx_strand_id
1 'polypeptide(L)'
;LAIGVEGGFCSGPKYEIENEYAIVVHPHFKTKYSINSEGVQKMERIEAGVSAWDGEAKVDTKHLNLEQLDNGKKIAESGWQCEELGCDLTENLWLNLTDGAVKCGRSQYLQEGVMSAGRNHMRLHFEKYAFFLL
;
A
#
# COMPACT_ATOMS: atom_id res chain seq x y z
N LEU A 1 14.26 -7.90 2.24
CA LEU A 1 13.50 -6.76 2.79
C LEU A 1 12.29 -7.34 3.52
N ALA A 2 12.37 -7.49 4.83
CA ALA A 2 11.34 -8.16 5.62
C ALA A 2 10.74 -7.18 6.65
N ILE A 3 9.46 -7.34 6.96
CA ILE A 3 8.82 -6.66 8.08
C ILE A 3 9.34 -7.30 9.37
N GLY A 4 9.86 -6.49 10.30
CA GLY A 4 10.27 -6.94 11.64
C GLY A 4 11.73 -7.37 11.81
N VAL A 5 12.62 -7.11 10.84
CA VAL A 5 14.07 -7.32 10.98
C VAL A 5 14.82 -5.99 11.12
N GLU A 6 15.97 -6.00 11.79
CA GLU A 6 16.87 -4.84 11.84
C GLU A 6 17.25 -4.40 10.42
N GLY A 7 16.93 -3.15 10.06
CA GLY A 7 17.08 -2.61 8.70
C GLY A 7 15.89 -2.84 7.75
N GLY A 8 14.78 -3.42 8.23
CA GLY A 8 13.52 -3.56 7.49
C GLY A 8 12.61 -2.32 7.60
N PHE A 9 11.62 -2.22 6.71
CA PHE A 9 10.60 -1.18 6.82
C PHE A 9 9.90 -1.29 8.19
N CYS A 10 9.86 -0.17 8.93
CA CYS A 10 9.32 0.02 10.28
C CYS A 10 10.28 -0.14 11.49
N SER A 11 11.58 0.12 11.36
CA SER A 11 12.52 0.18 12.51
C SER A 11 12.70 1.58 13.14
N GLY A 12 11.80 2.53 12.87
CA GLY A 12 11.84 3.87 13.46
C GLY A 12 11.25 3.92 14.88
N PRO A 13 11.64 4.90 15.72
CA PRO A 13 11.03 5.09 17.04
C PRO A 13 9.52 5.28 16.90
N LYS A 14 8.74 4.52 17.67
CA LYS A 14 7.29 4.68 17.75
C LYS A 14 7.01 5.99 18.49
N TYR A 15 6.48 6.98 17.78
CA TYR A 15 5.95 8.20 18.38
C TYR A 15 4.43 8.04 18.56
N GLU A 16 3.91 8.50 19.68
CA GLU A 16 2.48 8.77 19.83
C GLU A 16 2.30 10.28 19.65
N ILE A 17 1.65 10.68 18.56
CA ILE A 17 1.26 12.06 18.33
C ILE A 17 -0.18 12.19 18.82
N GLU A 18 -0.39 12.96 19.89
CA GLU A 18 -1.72 13.36 20.32
C GLU A 18 -2.04 14.73 19.72
N ASN A 19 -3.02 14.77 18.80
CA ASN A 19 -3.52 16.02 18.22
C ASN A 19 -4.81 16.45 18.93
N GLU A 20 -4.88 17.71 19.41
CA GLU A 20 -6.09 18.31 19.98
C GLU A 20 -6.68 19.34 19.00
N TYR A 21 -7.90 19.13 18.52
CA TYR A 21 -8.60 20.03 17.61
C TYR A 21 -9.81 20.70 18.30
N ALA A 22 -10.01 21.99 18.05
CA ALA A 22 -11.17 22.73 18.57
C ALA A 22 -11.65 23.81 17.58
N ILE A 23 -12.96 24.05 17.51
CA ILE A 23 -13.50 25.20 16.79
C ILE A 23 -13.36 26.44 17.67
N VAL A 24 -12.90 27.53 17.07
CA VAL A 24 -12.90 28.88 17.67
C VAL A 24 -13.70 29.82 16.78
N VAL A 25 -14.49 30.72 17.39
CA VAL A 25 -15.35 31.65 16.66
C VAL A 25 -14.88 33.08 16.92
N HIS A 26 -14.61 33.85 15.87
CA HIS A 26 -14.23 35.26 16.00
C HIS A 26 -15.39 36.09 16.60
N PRO A 27 -15.12 37.04 17.52
CA PRO A 27 -13.81 37.44 18.06
C PRO A 27 -13.34 36.62 19.28
N HIS A 28 -14.11 35.64 19.72
CA HIS A 28 -13.88 34.89 20.96
C HIS A 28 -12.94 33.69 20.76
N PHE A 29 -11.68 33.97 20.39
CA PHE A 29 -10.65 32.96 20.11
C PHE A 29 -10.25 32.08 21.31
N LYS A 30 -10.61 32.49 22.54
CA LYS A 30 -10.28 31.73 23.76
C LYS A 30 -11.28 30.61 24.05
N THR A 31 -12.46 30.65 23.44
CA THR A 31 -13.50 29.64 23.66
C THR A 31 -13.30 28.50 22.68
N LYS A 32 -12.87 27.35 23.19
CA LYS A 32 -12.77 26.09 22.44
C LYS A 32 -14.11 25.37 22.48
N TYR A 33 -14.65 25.00 21.33
CA TYR A 33 -15.82 24.13 21.22
C TYR A 33 -15.40 22.72 20.79
N SER A 34 -15.78 21.70 21.57
CA SER A 34 -15.52 20.29 21.26
C SER A 34 -16.37 19.84 20.09
N ILE A 35 -15.78 19.13 19.14
CA ILE A 35 -16.46 18.63 17.94
C ILE A 35 -16.58 17.11 18.07
N ASN A 36 -17.76 16.62 18.45
CA ASN A 36 -18.05 15.18 18.48
C ASN A 36 -18.77 14.74 17.19
N SER A 37 -18.39 15.27 16.03
CA SER A 37 -19.04 14.96 14.76
C SER A 37 -18.20 14.02 13.91
N GLU A 38 -18.86 13.04 13.28
CA GLU A 38 -18.25 12.05 12.38
C GLU A 38 -17.49 12.69 11.20
N GLY A 39 -17.84 13.93 10.83
CA GLY A 39 -17.20 14.67 9.74
C GLY A 39 -15.75 15.06 10.01
N VAL A 40 -15.39 15.39 11.26
CA VAL A 40 -14.02 15.78 11.62
C VAL A 40 -13.09 14.57 11.65
N GLN A 41 -13.56 13.44 12.18
CA GLN A 41 -12.84 12.17 12.16
C GLN A 41 -12.51 11.70 10.74
N LYS A 42 -13.37 12.04 9.77
CA LYS A 42 -13.16 11.70 8.36
C LYS A 42 -12.04 12.54 7.71
N MET A 43 -11.92 13.82 8.05
CA MET A 43 -10.77 14.63 7.60
C MET A 43 -9.48 14.23 8.30
N GLU A 44 -9.52 13.92 9.60
CA GLU A 44 -8.35 13.45 10.34
C GLU A 44 -7.73 12.19 9.71
N ARG A 45 -8.56 11.23 9.28
CA ARG A 45 -8.11 10.04 8.54
C ARG A 45 -7.45 10.36 7.19
N ILE A 46 -7.93 11.41 6.50
CA ILE A 46 -7.40 11.86 5.21
C ILE A 46 -6.08 12.62 5.41
N GLU A 47 -6.00 13.49 6.41
CA GLU A 47 -4.82 14.33 6.71
C GLU A 47 -3.70 13.54 7.39
N ALA A 48 -4.01 12.54 8.22
CA ALA A 48 -3.03 11.67 8.86
C ALA A 48 -2.32 10.73 7.87
N GLY A 49 -2.60 10.84 6.56
CA GLY A 49 -1.98 10.00 5.53
C GLY A 49 -2.28 8.52 5.72
N VAL A 50 -3.33 8.17 6.50
CA VAL A 50 -3.87 6.82 6.63
C VAL A 50 -4.52 6.50 5.28
N SER A 51 -3.65 6.21 4.33
CA SER A 51 -3.99 5.60 3.08
C SER A 51 -4.88 4.41 3.43
N ALA A 52 -5.98 4.21 2.71
CA ALA A 52 -6.93 3.11 2.94
C ALA A 52 -6.31 1.69 2.87
N TRP A 53 -4.99 1.61 2.74
CA TRP A 53 -4.11 0.45 2.78
C TRP A 53 -3.63 0.06 4.18
N ASP A 54 -3.70 0.95 5.18
CA ASP A 54 -3.09 0.75 6.52
C ASP A 54 -4.14 0.59 7.64
N GLY A 55 -5.41 0.41 7.28
CA GLY A 55 -6.54 0.43 8.23
C GLY A 55 -6.85 -0.91 8.92
N GLU A 56 -6.27 -2.02 8.47
CA GLU A 56 -6.47 -3.34 9.05
C GLU A 56 -5.12 -3.96 9.44
N ALA A 57 -5.04 -4.51 10.65
CA ALA A 57 -3.86 -5.25 11.08
C ALA A 57 -3.57 -6.36 10.07
N LYS A 58 -2.36 -6.37 9.51
CA LYS A 58 -1.93 -7.41 8.57
C LYS A 58 -2.01 -8.77 9.27
N VAL A 59 -2.89 -9.63 8.80
CA VAL A 59 -3.05 -10.99 9.31
C VAL A 59 -2.19 -11.92 8.48
N ASP A 60 -1.56 -12.88 9.14
CA ASP A 60 -0.87 -13.98 8.47
C ASP A 60 -1.83 -14.69 7.52
N THR A 61 -1.43 -14.81 6.25
CA THR A 61 -2.24 -15.54 5.29
C THR A 61 -2.07 -17.04 5.45
N LYS A 62 -3.05 -17.79 4.96
CA LYS A 62 -2.98 -19.25 4.83
C LYS A 62 -1.82 -19.76 3.96
N HIS A 63 -1.08 -18.88 3.30
CA HIS A 63 0.01 -19.18 2.37
C HIS A 63 1.40 -18.89 2.95
N LEU A 64 1.58 -18.89 4.27
CA LEU A 64 2.89 -18.71 4.91
C LEU A 64 3.96 -19.69 4.40
N ASN A 65 3.56 -20.93 4.08
CA ASN A 65 4.44 -21.96 3.51
C ASN A 65 4.33 -21.99 1.99
N LEU A 66 4.54 -20.84 1.34
CA LEU A 66 4.50 -20.74 -0.12
C LEU A 66 5.75 -21.40 -0.73
N GLU A 67 5.53 -22.39 -1.60
CA GLU A 67 6.63 -22.98 -2.37
C GLU A 67 7.12 -21.99 -3.43
N GLN A 68 8.42 -21.73 -3.43
CA GLN A 68 9.08 -20.92 -4.46
C GLN A 68 9.69 -21.86 -5.50
N LEU A 69 9.40 -21.60 -6.77
CA LEU A 69 9.91 -22.40 -7.88
C LEU A 69 11.39 -22.11 -8.10
N ASP A 70 12.21 -23.15 -8.17
CA ASP A 70 13.62 -23.03 -8.58
C ASP A 70 13.71 -22.92 -10.11
N ASN A 71 13.37 -21.73 -10.62
CA ASN A 71 13.43 -21.40 -12.05
C ASN A 71 14.69 -20.59 -12.42
N GLY A 72 15.64 -20.45 -11.48
CA GLY A 72 16.89 -19.71 -11.67
C GLY A 72 16.73 -18.20 -11.85
N LYS A 73 15.53 -17.64 -11.66
CA LYS A 73 15.28 -16.21 -11.85
C LYS A 73 15.87 -15.40 -10.71
N LYS A 74 16.70 -14.42 -11.06
CA LYS A 74 17.25 -13.43 -10.10
C LYS A 74 16.57 -12.09 -10.33
N ILE A 75 15.93 -11.57 -9.28
CA ILE A 75 15.30 -10.26 -9.32
C ILE A 75 16.38 -9.18 -9.22
N ALA A 76 16.40 -8.27 -10.19
CA ALA A 76 17.32 -7.14 -10.17
C ALA A 76 17.00 -6.18 -9.01
N GLU A 77 17.97 -5.40 -8.55
CA GLU A 77 17.75 -4.42 -7.47
C GLU A 77 17.00 -3.16 -7.94
N SER A 78 16.94 -2.92 -9.25
CA SER A 78 16.31 -1.75 -9.85
C SER A 78 15.95 -1.98 -11.33
N GLY A 79 15.32 -0.98 -11.97
CA GLY A 79 15.04 -1.00 -13.41
C GLY A 79 13.93 -1.98 -13.81
N TRP A 80 12.96 -2.20 -12.93
CA TRP A 80 11.87 -3.13 -13.19
C TRP A 80 10.91 -2.58 -14.24
N GLN A 81 10.46 -3.48 -15.11
CA GLN A 81 9.42 -3.23 -16.10
C GLN A 81 8.48 -4.42 -16.11
N CYS A 82 7.21 -4.18 -16.42
CA CYS A 82 6.23 -5.23 -16.62
C CYS A 82 6.71 -6.22 -17.71
N GLU A 83 6.84 -7.49 -17.35
CA GLU A 83 7.32 -8.56 -18.25
C GLU A 83 6.25 -9.04 -19.26
N GLU A 84 5.12 -8.34 -19.37
CA GLU A 84 4.08 -8.68 -20.34
C GLU A 84 4.44 -8.09 -21.70
N LEU A 85 4.26 -8.88 -22.77
CA LEU A 85 4.62 -8.46 -24.11
C LEU A 85 3.75 -7.26 -24.55
N GLY A 86 4.39 -6.14 -24.91
CA GLY A 86 3.70 -4.90 -25.28
C GLY A 86 3.29 -4.02 -24.09
N CYS A 87 3.88 -4.24 -22.91
CA CYS A 87 3.68 -3.38 -21.75
C CYS A 87 4.95 -2.60 -21.37
N ASP A 88 4.84 -1.28 -21.41
CA ASP A 88 5.95 -0.36 -21.09
C ASP A 88 5.82 0.26 -19.69
N LEU A 89 5.02 -0.36 -18.81
CA LEU A 89 4.83 0.15 -17.46
C LEU A 89 6.04 -0.19 -16.58
N THR A 90 6.60 0.84 -15.95
CA THR A 90 7.71 0.78 -14.99
C THR A 90 7.26 1.10 -13.56
N GLU A 91 5.99 1.44 -13.37
CA GLU A 91 5.35 1.76 -12.09
C GLU A 91 4.17 0.82 -11.82
N ASN A 92 3.68 0.80 -10.57
CA ASN A 92 2.61 -0.11 -10.12
C ASN A 92 2.92 -1.57 -10.47
N LEU A 93 4.16 -1.98 -10.24
CA LEU A 93 4.64 -3.33 -10.50
C LEU A 93 4.47 -4.20 -9.26
N TRP A 94 4.05 -5.43 -9.49
CA TRP A 94 3.87 -6.45 -8.49
C TRP A 94 4.88 -7.56 -8.79
N LEU A 95 5.46 -8.12 -7.74
CA LEU A 95 6.38 -9.26 -7.82
C LEU A 95 5.64 -10.51 -7.38
N ASN A 96 5.77 -11.58 -8.17
CA ASN A 96 5.26 -12.87 -7.81
C ASN A 96 6.26 -13.66 -6.96
N LEU A 97 5.93 -13.98 -5.70
CA LEU A 97 6.83 -14.73 -4.80
C LEU A 97 6.94 -16.23 -5.10
N THR A 98 6.04 -16.81 -5.91
CA THR A 98 6.11 -18.22 -6.34
C THR A 98 7.13 -18.38 -7.46
N ASP A 99 7.06 -17.56 -8.51
CA ASP A 99 7.85 -17.74 -9.74
C ASP A 99 8.74 -16.53 -10.08
N GLY A 100 8.72 -15.48 -9.27
CA GLY A 100 9.48 -14.25 -9.50
C GLY A 100 8.95 -13.36 -10.62
N ALA A 101 7.76 -13.61 -11.19
CA ALA A 101 7.20 -12.78 -12.27
C ALA A 101 6.99 -11.31 -11.84
N VAL A 102 7.39 -10.35 -12.66
CA VAL A 102 7.19 -8.91 -12.39
C VAL A 102 6.20 -8.35 -13.40
N LYS A 103 5.00 -7.98 -12.95
CA LYS A 103 3.92 -7.52 -13.83
C LYS A 103 3.15 -6.35 -13.25
N CYS A 104 2.58 -5.51 -14.11
CA CYS A 104 1.81 -4.35 -13.67
C CYS A 104 0.47 -4.77 -13.02
N GLY A 105 0.06 -3.97 -12.04
CA GLY A 105 -1.16 -4.15 -11.29
C GLY A 105 -2.41 -3.68 -12.03
N ARG A 106 -3.50 -3.59 -11.28
CA ARG A 106 -4.74 -2.94 -11.71
C ARG A 106 -4.61 -1.42 -11.57
N SER A 107 -5.34 -0.67 -12.38
CA SER A 107 -5.49 0.78 -12.15
C SER A 107 -6.29 1.02 -10.88
N GLN A 108 -5.85 1.99 -10.07
CA GLN A 108 -6.49 2.37 -8.82
C GLN A 108 -6.53 3.87 -8.68
N TYR A 109 -7.53 4.40 -7.99
CA TYR A 109 -7.53 5.81 -7.59
C TYR A 109 -6.54 5.99 -6.45
N LEU A 110 -5.53 6.83 -6.67
CA LEU A 110 -4.52 7.17 -5.65
C LEU A 110 -4.98 8.40 -4.85
N GLN A 111 -5.56 9.38 -5.52
CA GLN A 111 -6.14 10.59 -4.93
C GLN A 111 -7.27 11.08 -5.84
N GLU A 112 -8.07 12.04 -5.38
CA GLU A 112 -9.14 12.66 -6.17
C GLU A 112 -8.62 13.09 -7.56
N GLY A 113 -9.15 12.45 -8.61
CA GLY A 113 -8.77 12.70 -10.00
C GLY A 113 -7.48 12.03 -10.50
N VAL A 114 -6.69 11.38 -9.63
CA VAL A 114 -5.42 10.73 -10.01
C VAL A 114 -5.56 9.21 -9.99
N MET A 115 -5.34 8.58 -11.13
CA MET A 115 -5.34 7.12 -11.28
C MET A 115 -3.93 6.58 -11.51
N SER A 116 -3.57 5.48 -10.85
CA SER A 116 -2.37 4.73 -11.18
C SER A 116 -2.50 4.04 -12.54
N ALA A 117 -1.40 3.99 -13.29
CA ALA A 117 -1.35 3.21 -14.52
C ALA A 117 -1.29 1.70 -14.19
N GLY A 118 -2.16 0.91 -14.80
CA GLY A 118 -2.19 -0.54 -14.61
C GLY A 118 -2.97 -1.22 -15.74
N ARG A 119 -2.53 -2.40 -16.16
CA ARG A 119 -3.20 -3.19 -17.23
C ARG A 119 -3.66 -4.57 -16.76
N ASN A 120 -3.72 -4.80 -15.45
CA ASN A 120 -4.14 -6.06 -14.82
C ASN A 120 -3.27 -7.29 -15.15
N HIS A 121 -2.03 -7.11 -15.60
CA HIS A 121 -1.20 -8.25 -16.02
C HIS A 121 -0.85 -9.19 -14.86
N MET A 122 -0.65 -8.68 -13.64
CA MET A 122 -0.44 -9.55 -12.49
C MET A 122 -1.69 -10.40 -12.16
N ARG A 123 -2.89 -9.83 -12.30
CA ARG A 123 -4.14 -10.57 -12.12
C ARG A 123 -4.30 -11.68 -13.16
N LEU A 124 -4.01 -11.37 -14.43
CA LEU A 124 -4.07 -12.36 -15.51
C LEU A 124 -3.05 -13.49 -15.31
N HIS A 125 -1.87 -13.16 -14.79
CA HIS A 125 -0.86 -14.15 -14.42
C HIS A 125 -1.35 -15.06 -13.29
N PHE A 126 -1.96 -14.48 -12.25
CA PHE A 126 -2.59 -15.25 -11.18
C PHE A 126 -3.67 -16.19 -11.72
N GLU A 127 -4.56 -15.72 -12.60
CA GLU A 127 -5.62 -16.53 -13.19
C GLU A 127 -5.09 -17.67 -14.05
N LYS A 128 -3.95 -17.48 -14.72
CA LYS A 128 -3.36 -18.47 -15.61
C LYS A 128 -2.65 -19.59 -14.86
N TYR A 129 -1.94 -19.27 -13.78
CA TYR A 129 -1.07 -20.22 -13.08
C TYR A 129 -1.57 -20.62 -11.69
N ALA A 130 -2.60 -19.95 -11.17
CA ALA A 130 -3.09 -20.11 -9.79
C ALA A 130 -1.98 -19.96 -8.73
N PHE A 131 -0.92 -19.20 -9.05
CA PHE A 131 0.18 -18.91 -8.13
C PHE A 131 -0.28 -17.89 -7.08
N PHE A 132 -0.65 -18.39 -5.91
CA PHE A 132 -1.13 -17.59 -4.79
C PHE A 132 -0.09 -16.59 -4.29
N LEU A 133 -0.51 -15.34 -4.08
CA LEU A 133 0.35 -14.33 -3.50
C LEU A 133 -0.34 -13.31 -2.62
N LEU A 134 0.44 -12.93 -1.61
CA LEU A 134 0.48 -11.61 -0.99
C LEU A 134 1.45 -10.71 -1.75
#